data_AF-A0A352AL15-F1
#
_entry.id   AF-A0A352AL15-F1
#
_cell.length_a   1.000
_cell.length_b   1.000
_cell.length_c   1.000
_cell.angle_alpha   90.00
_cell.angle_beta   90.00
_cell.angle_gamma   90.00
#
_symmetry.space_group_name_H-M   'P 1'
#
loop_
_entity.id
_entity.type
_entity.pdbx_description
1 polymer ?
#
loop_
_entity_poly.entity_id
_entity_poly.type
_entity_poly.pdbx_seq_one_letter_code
_entity_poly.pdbx_strand_id
1 'polypeptide(L)'
;MNNQHNIEEATEYLNQTLIGYEVIPANFGWHIHKKDAYYGLLQYQSTEGWQGSALNHLPSEVKDQLKTFERSVPSLLQVAA
;
A
#
# COMPACT_ATOMS: atom_id res chain seq x y z
N MET A 1 11.19 11.38 -9.43
CA MET A 1 10.42 10.15 -9.76
C MET A 1 8.99 10.58 -10.06
N ASN A 2 8.38 10.08 -11.13
CA ASN A 2 6.99 10.40 -11.46
C ASN A 2 6.08 9.76 -10.42
N ASN A 3 5.60 10.55 -9.46
CA ASN A 3 4.72 10.09 -8.37
C ASN A 3 3.50 9.30 -8.89
N GLN A 4 3.05 9.58 -10.12
CA GLN A 4 1.95 8.90 -10.79
C GLN A 4 2.20 7.39 -11.01
N HIS A 5 3.38 7.02 -11.52
CA HIS A 5 3.71 5.61 -11.81
C HIS A 5 3.78 4.78 -10.52
N ASN A 6 4.28 5.39 -9.43
CA ASN A 6 4.35 4.74 -8.13
C ASN A 6 2.96 4.54 -7.50
N ILE A 7 2.01 5.44 -7.79
CA ILE A 7 0.62 5.32 -7.31
C ILE A 7 -0.11 4.20 -8.05
N GLU A 8 0.06 4.08 -9.37
CA GLU A 8 -0.57 3.04 -10.17
C GLU A 8 -0.08 1.64 -9.77
N GLU A 9 1.24 1.46 -9.65
CA GLU A 9 1.85 0.21 -9.19
C GLU A 9 1.40 -0.19 -7.78
N ALA A 10 1.40 0.76 -6.85
CA ALA A 10 0.90 0.51 -5.49
C ALA A 10 -0.60 0.18 -5.48
N THR A 11 -1.40 0.84 -6.32
CA THR A 11 -2.84 0.57 -6.43
C THR A 11 -3.10 -0.83 -6.98
N GLU A 12 -2.37 -1.24 -8.01
CA GLU A 12 -2.48 -2.58 -8.57
C GLU A 12 -2.08 -3.65 -7.54
N TYR A 13 -0.95 -3.45 -6.87
CA TYR A 13 -0.50 -4.34 -5.81
C TYR A 13 -1.52 -4.47 -4.67
N LEU A 14 -2.12 -3.35 -4.24
CA LEU A 14 -3.15 -3.36 -3.21
C LEU A 14 -4.41 -4.10 -3.66
N ASN A 15 -4.85 -3.93 -4.91
CA ASN A 15 -6.00 -4.67 -5.45
C ASN A 15 -5.76 -6.19 -5.47
N GLN A 16 -4.53 -6.63 -5.73
CA GLN A 16 -4.15 -8.05 -5.70
C GLN A 16 -4.03 -8.58 -4.26
N THR A 17 -3.52 -7.76 -3.34
CA THR A 17 -3.27 -8.17 -1.94
C THR A 17 -4.54 -8.13 -1.09
N LEU A 18 -5.42 -7.15 -1.34
CA LEU A 18 -6.62 -6.89 -0.56
C LEU A 18 -7.87 -7.50 -1.22
N ILE A 19 -7.81 -8.78 -1.61
CA ILE A 19 -8.94 -9.47 -2.23
C ILE A 19 -10.15 -9.42 -1.29
N GLY A 20 -11.27 -8.91 -1.83
CA GLY A 20 -12.51 -8.73 -1.08
C GLY A 20 -12.61 -7.42 -0.29
N TYR A 21 -11.64 -6.52 -0.44
CA TYR A 21 -11.74 -5.11 -0.09
C TYR A 21 -11.86 -4.28 -1.37
N GLU A 22 -12.45 -3.10 -1.24
CA GLU A 22 -12.41 -2.05 -2.25
C GLU A 22 -11.32 -1.05 -1.88
N VAL A 23 -10.45 -0.74 -2.85
CA VAL A 23 -9.28 0.12 -2.71
C VAL A 23 -9.50 1.36 -3.56
N ILE A 24 -9.74 2.51 -2.93
CA ILE A 24 -10.08 3.76 -3.62
C ILE A 24 -8.93 4.76 -3.44
N PRO A 25 -8.25 5.20 -4.52
CA PRO A 25 -7.19 6.21 -4.43
C PRO A 25 -7.68 7.52 -3.78
N ALA A 26 -6.80 8.14 -3.00
CA ALA A 26 -7.03 9.36 -2.23
C ALA A 26 -5.83 10.30 -2.34
N ASN A 27 -5.97 11.55 -1.89
CA ASN A 27 -4.90 12.57 -1.94
C ASN A 27 -3.58 12.15 -1.26
N PHE A 28 -3.61 11.20 -0.31
CA PHE A 28 -2.45 10.76 0.46
C PHE A 28 -2.40 9.25 0.69
N GLY A 29 -3.02 8.45 -0.18
CA GLY A 29 -3.06 7.00 -0.03
C GLY A 29 -4.33 6.39 -0.62
N TRP A 30 -4.91 5.41 0.08
CA TRP A 30 -6.08 4.66 -0.36
C TRP A 30 -7.09 4.50 0.76
N HIS A 31 -8.35 4.81 0.47
CA HIS A 31 -9.45 4.41 1.33
C HIS A 31 -9.68 2.91 1.15
N ILE A 32 -9.69 2.19 2.28
CA ILE A 32 -9.98 0.76 2.29
C ILE A 32 -11.40 0.57 2.77
N HIS A 33 -12.19 -0.14 1.97
CA HIS A 33 -13.58 -0.48 2.28
C HIS A 33 -13.76 -2.00 2.21
N LYS A 34 -14.72 -2.51 2.97
CA LYS A 34 -15.18 -3.90 2.84
C LYS A 34 -16.69 -3.93 2.90
N LYS A 35 -17.33 -4.23 1.76
CA LYS A 35 -18.78 -4.01 1.59
C LYS A 35 -19.09 -2.54 1.93
N ASP A 36 -20.09 -2.27 2.75
CA ASP A 36 -20.52 -0.91 3.12
C ASP A 36 -19.70 -0.27 4.26
N ALA A 37 -18.65 -0.95 4.76
CA ALA A 37 -17.87 -0.48 5.90
C ALA A 37 -16.55 0.17 5.46
N TYR A 38 -16.30 1.39 5.95
CA TYR A 38 -15.02 2.08 5.81
C TYR A 38 -14.04 1.62 6.87
N TYR A 39 -12.88 1.11 6.44
CA TYR A 39 -11.84 0.56 7.31
C TYR A 39 -10.74 1.57 7.61
N GLY A 40 -10.66 2.68 6.88
CA GLY A 40 -9.70 3.74 7.13
C GLY A 40 -8.84 4.09 5.93
N LEU A 41 -7.86 4.94 6.17
CA LEU A 41 -6.86 5.33 5.19
C LEU A 41 -5.64 4.41 5.34
N LEU A 42 -5.17 3.87 4.22
CA LEU A 42 -3.90 3.17 4.09
C LEU A 42 -2.96 4.07 3.30
N GLN A 43 -1.71 4.19 3.74
CA GLN A 43 -0.68 5.00 3.09
C GLN A 43 0.59 4.18 2.98
N TYR A 44 1.41 4.51 1.99
CA TYR A 44 2.73 3.93 1.85
C TYR A 44 3.79 5.03 1.89
N GLN A 45 4.76 4.88 2.77
CA GLN A 45 5.93 5.74 2.87
C GLN A 45 7.18 4.91 2.63
N SER A 46 8.10 5.37 1.79
CA SER A 46 9.30 4.58 1.43
C SER A 46 10.26 4.26 2.57
N THR A 47 10.12 4.93 3.72
CA THR A 47 10.98 4.72 4.90
C THR A 47 10.26 4.01 6.05
N GLU A 48 8.94 4.10 6.10
CA GLU A 48 8.10 3.56 7.18
C GLU A 48 7.22 2.38 6.70
N GLY A 49 7.17 2.14 5.39
CA GLY A 49 6.33 1.15 4.74
C GLY A 49 4.85 1.52 4.76
N TRP A 50 4.01 0.49 4.83
CA TRP A 50 2.56 0.63 4.92
C TRP A 50 2.12 1.10 6.31
N GLN A 51 1.26 2.10 6.35
CA GLN A 51 0.74 2.69 7.59
C GLN A 51 -0.69 3.21 7.45
N GLY A 52 -1.25 3.67 8.56
CA GLY A 52 -2.59 4.28 8.61
C GLY A 52 -3.61 3.42 9.33
N SER A 53 -4.79 3.98 9.56
CA SER A 53 -5.84 3.34 10.37
C SER A 53 -6.33 2.03 9.74
N ALA A 54 -6.41 1.96 8.41
CA ALA A 54 -6.83 0.76 7.69
C ALA A 54 -5.96 -0.46 8.04
N LEU A 55 -4.65 -0.26 8.20
CA LEU A 55 -3.71 -1.34 8.50
C LEU A 55 -4.07 -2.10 9.78
N ASN A 56 -4.65 -1.42 10.77
CA ASN A 56 -5.04 -2.05 12.04
C ASN A 56 -6.21 -3.03 11.86
N HIS A 57 -7.08 -2.76 10.88
CA HIS A 57 -8.27 -3.56 10.60
C HIS A 57 -8.04 -4.71 9.61
N LEU A 58 -6.87 -4.75 8.96
CA LEU A 58 -6.51 -5.83 8.04
C LEU A 58 -6.14 -7.12 8.81
N PRO A 59 -6.43 -8.31 8.25
CA PRO A 59 -5.94 -9.58 8.78
C PRO A 59 -4.42 -9.63 8.84
N SER A 60 -3.84 -10.39 9.78
CA SER A 60 -2.38 -10.52 9.92
C SER A 60 -1.71 -11.03 8.64
N GLU A 61 -2.32 -11.99 7.95
CA GLU A 61 -1.83 -12.52 6.67
C GLU A 61 -1.69 -11.43 5.61
N VAL A 62 -2.69 -10.55 5.51
CA VAL A 62 -2.66 -9.40 4.60
C VAL A 62 -1.54 -8.43 4.98
N LYS A 63 -1.36 -8.14 6.29
CA LYS A 63 -0.27 -7.27 6.74
C LYS A 63 1.10 -7.85 6.39
N ASP A 64 1.25 -9.17 6.44
CA ASP A 64 2.49 -9.85 6.06
C ASP A 64 2.72 -9.84 4.56
N GLN A 65 1.66 -9.99 3.76
CA GLN A 65 1.75 -9.78 2.31
C GLN A 65 2.19 -8.35 2.01
N LEU A 66 1.55 -7.32 2.59
CA LEU A 66 1.90 -5.91 2.36
C LEU A 66 3.40 -5.59 2.59
N LYS A 67 4.06 -6.24 3.57
CA LYS A 67 5.50 -6.07 3.81
C LYS A 67 6.39 -6.53 2.65
N THR A 68 5.86 -7.33 1.71
CA THR A 68 6.59 -7.81 0.53
C THR A 68 6.67 -6.78 -0.59
N PHE A 69 5.81 -5.74 -0.56
CA PHE A 69 5.80 -4.65 -1.53
C PHE A 69 7.17 -3.96 -1.68
N GLU A 70 7.93 -3.87 -0.58
CA GLU A 70 9.24 -3.22 -0.53
C GLU A 70 10.42 -4.07 -1.02
N ARG A 71 10.25 -5.38 -1.24
CA ARG A 71 11.35 -6.21 -1.77
C ARG A 71 11.48 -6.16 -3.29
N SER A 72 10.58 -5.47 -3.98
CA SER A 72 10.52 -5.45 -5.45
C SER A 72 11.00 -4.14 -6.08
N VAL A 73 11.24 -3.08 -5.30
CA VAL A 73 11.89 -1.86 -5.80
C VAL A 73 13.40 -2.06 -5.64
N PRO A 74 14.17 -2.31 -6.72
CA PRO A 74 15.60 -2.46 -6.59
C PRO A 74 16.17 -1.16 -6.05
N SER A 75 17.08 -1.31 -5.10
CA SER A 75 18.04 -0.32 -4.65
C SER A 75 18.69 0.41 -5.84
N LEU A 76 18.10 1.53 -6.28
CA LEU A 76 18.77 2.52 -7.15
C LEU A 76 19.48 3.60 -6.32
N LEU A 77 19.81 3.29 -5.06
CA LEU A 77 20.69 4.07 -4.19
C LEU A 77 21.79 3.18 -3.59
N GLN A 78 22.47 2.41 -4.44
CA GLN A 78 23.77 1.81 -4.13
C GLN A 78 24.83 2.20 -5.17
N VAL A 79 24.83 3.46 -5.60
CA VAL A 79 25.96 4.03 -6.37
C VAL A 79 26.30 5.42 -5.82
N ALA A 80 26.89 5.44 -4.63
CA ALA A 80 27.73 6.55 -4.16
C ALA A 80 28.44 6.15 -2.85
N ALA A 81 29.53 5.39 -2.98
CA ALA A 81 30.69 5.46 -2.09
C ALA A 81 31.89 4.88 -2.84
#